data_AF-Q5D8T7-F1
#
_entry.id   AF-Q5D8T7-F1
#
_cell.length_a   1.000
_cell.length_b   1.000
_cell.length_c   1.000
_cell.angle_alpha   90.00
_cell.angle_beta   90.00
_cell.angle_gamma   90.00
#
_symmetry.space_group_name_H-M   'P 1'
#
loop_
_entity.id
_entity.type
_entity.pdbx_description
1 polymer ?
#
loop_
_entity_poly.entity_id
_entity_poly.type
_entity_poly.pdbx_seq_one_letter_code
_entity_poly.pdbx_strand_id
1 'polypeptide(L)'
;MGLTKKIISPTDLRQWASSIAYSEILNLINSVNNKLISQPIQNNLVYSKAISLVCEVLDKLQQAVSDYPPEEQPQRFGNKSFRRWFTWLQENAISLCSIIFHDHGTTDFSDPPISYTEALEEVAGYLTESVGNSIRIDYGTGHELAFLAFLTCLFKIKILQTQKTDPDSSTANDLLAVGLIIMPKYLTLVRLLQTTYRMSPAGSHGVWCLDDFQFVPFIWGSSQLIGCQKYDPTVISDREVAEREKDNYLLFSCIAYIY
;
A
#
# COMPACT_ATOMS: atom_id res chain seq x y z
N MET A 1 22.40 4.28 0.17
CA MET A 1 22.41 4.83 -1.22
C MET A 1 20.95 4.97 -1.64
N GLY A 2 20.47 6.18 -1.93
CA GLY A 2 19.03 6.43 -2.14
C GLY A 2 18.47 5.84 -3.44
N LEU A 3 17.14 5.73 -3.51
CA LEU A 3 16.42 5.29 -4.71
C LEU A 3 16.77 6.19 -5.90
N THR A 4 17.06 5.59 -7.06
CA THR A 4 17.39 6.33 -8.28
C THR A 4 16.45 5.95 -9.42
N LYS A 5 15.97 6.95 -10.16
CA LYS A 5 15.11 6.73 -11.32
C LYS A 5 15.91 6.04 -12.44
N LYS A 6 15.43 4.88 -12.90
CA LYS A 6 16.05 4.10 -13.98
C LYS A 6 15.24 4.05 -15.28
N ILE A 7 13.95 4.38 -15.24
CA ILE A 7 13.06 4.34 -16.41
C ILE A 7 12.84 5.76 -16.93
N ILE A 8 13.43 6.10 -18.08
CA ILE A 8 13.30 7.41 -18.72
C ILE A 8 12.91 7.30 -20.20
N SER A 9 13.04 6.12 -20.81
CA SER A 9 12.72 5.84 -22.20
C SER A 9 11.93 4.53 -22.36
N PRO A 10 11.27 4.32 -23.51
CA PRO A 10 10.62 3.04 -23.82
C PRO A 10 11.57 1.84 -23.83
N THR A 11 12.87 2.04 -24.07
CA THR A 11 13.87 0.97 -24.00
C THR A 11 14.11 0.53 -22.56
N ASP A 12 14.20 1.47 -21.63
CA ASP A 12 14.36 1.16 -20.20
C ASP A 12 13.14 0.41 -19.66
N LEU A 13 11.95 0.69 -20.20
CA LEU A 13 10.73 -0.05 -19.83
C LEU A 13 10.83 -1.54 -20.18
N ARG A 14 11.44 -1.88 -21.32
CA ARG A 14 11.71 -3.28 -21.67
C ARG A 14 12.70 -3.93 -20.71
N GLN A 15 13.75 -3.21 -20.30
CA GLN A 15 14.71 -3.69 -19.31
C GLN A 15 14.06 -3.90 -17.94
N TRP A 16 13.20 -2.97 -17.53
CA TRP A 16 12.40 -3.07 -16.32
C TRP A 16 11.54 -4.33 -16.30
N ALA A 17 10.83 -4.63 -17.39
CA ALA A 17 9.97 -5.82 -17.49
C ALA A 17 10.74 -7.16 -17.37
N SER A 18 12.06 -7.15 -17.61
CA SER A 18 12.95 -8.30 -17.42
C SER A 18 13.72 -8.28 -16.09
N SER A 19 13.50 -7.28 -15.24
CA SER A 19 14.28 -7.09 -14.01
C SER A 19 13.81 -7.99 -12.87
N ILE A 20 14.72 -8.21 -11.92
CA ILE A 20 14.42 -8.90 -10.65
C ILE A 20 13.32 -8.15 -9.89
N ALA A 21 13.43 -6.82 -9.77
CA ALA A 21 12.45 -6.01 -9.06
C ALA A 21 11.02 -6.13 -9.63
N TYR A 22 10.87 -6.13 -10.96
CA TYR A 22 9.57 -6.39 -11.60
C TYR A 22 9.01 -7.76 -11.21
N SER A 23 9.85 -8.80 -11.31
CA SER A 23 9.46 -10.17 -10.98
C SER A 23 9.08 -10.33 -9.52
N GLU A 24 9.82 -9.73 -8.59
CA GLU A 24 9.58 -9.79 -7.14
C GLU A 24 8.28 -9.10 -6.75
N ILE A 25 8.00 -7.90 -7.26
CA ILE A 25 6.76 -7.19 -6.98
C ILE A 25 5.56 -7.95 -7.56
N LEU A 26 5.68 -8.47 -8.79
CA LEU A 26 4.62 -9.28 -9.40
C LEU A 26 4.38 -10.58 -8.63
N ASN A 27 5.43 -11.21 -8.14
CA ASN A 27 5.34 -12.40 -7.27
C ASN A 27 4.61 -12.08 -5.96
N LEU A 28 4.87 -10.93 -5.34
CA LEU A 28 4.13 -10.48 -4.16
C LEU A 28 2.64 -10.32 -4.48
N ILE A 29 2.29 -9.59 -5.55
CA ILE A 29 0.89 -9.38 -5.97
C ILE A 29 0.17 -10.72 -6.14
N ASN A 30 0.78 -11.65 -6.88
CA ASN A 30 0.22 -12.98 -7.14
C ASN A 30 0.11 -13.83 -5.87
N SER A 31 1.10 -13.77 -4.98
CA SER A 31 1.12 -14.55 -3.74
C SER A 31 0.03 -14.12 -2.78
N VAL A 32 -0.14 -12.80 -2.60
CA VAL A 32 -1.26 -12.24 -1.81
C VAL A 32 -2.59 -12.57 -2.47
N ASN A 33 -2.71 -12.40 -3.78
CA ASN A 33 -3.91 -12.71 -4.54
C ASN A 33 -4.38 -14.15 -4.31
N ASN A 34 -3.46 -15.12 -4.36
CA ASN A 34 -3.77 -16.54 -4.13
C ASN A 34 -4.20 -16.83 -2.69
N LYS A 35 -3.65 -16.11 -1.69
CA LYS A 35 -4.08 -16.26 -0.29
C LYS A 35 -5.46 -15.67 -0.02
N LEU A 36 -5.88 -14.69 -0.81
CA LEU A 36 -7.17 -14.01 -0.66
C LEU A 36 -8.36 -14.76 -1.27
N ILE A 37 -8.15 -15.86 -1.98
CA ILE A 37 -9.25 -16.63 -2.60
C ILE A 37 -10.29 -17.01 -1.54
N SER A 38 -11.52 -16.54 -1.73
CA SER A 38 -12.65 -16.76 -0.81
C SER A 38 -12.43 -16.24 0.62
N GLN A 39 -11.52 -15.28 0.83
CA GLN A 39 -11.24 -14.69 2.14
C GLN A 39 -11.75 -13.25 2.24
N PRO A 40 -12.92 -13.00 2.84
CA PRO A 40 -13.33 -11.63 3.17
C PRO A 40 -12.41 -11.04 4.25
N ILE A 41 -12.46 -9.72 4.42
CA ILE A 41 -11.84 -9.02 5.55
C ILE A 41 -12.48 -9.52 6.85
N GLN A 42 -11.64 -9.80 7.84
CA GLN A 42 -12.04 -10.40 9.11
C GLN A 42 -11.67 -9.47 10.26
N ASN A 43 -12.65 -8.99 11.02
CA ASN A 43 -12.43 -8.02 12.11
C ASN A 43 -11.55 -8.55 13.26
N ASN A 44 -11.54 -9.87 13.48
CA ASN A 44 -10.82 -10.50 14.60
C ASN A 44 -9.63 -11.37 14.13
N LEU A 45 -9.07 -11.06 12.95
CA LEU A 45 -7.90 -11.79 12.45
C LEU A 45 -6.70 -11.52 13.37
N VAL A 46 -6.13 -12.58 13.94
CA VAL A 46 -4.87 -12.49 14.69
C VAL A 46 -3.72 -12.48 13.68
N TYR A 47 -2.82 -11.51 13.76
CA TYR A 47 -1.69 -11.34 12.83
C TYR A 47 -0.38 -11.15 13.59
N SER A 48 0.74 -11.27 12.87
CA SER A 48 2.08 -11.25 13.46
C SER A 48 2.45 -9.86 14.01
N LYS A 49 3.46 -9.84 14.90
CA LYS A 49 4.05 -8.59 15.39
C LYS A 49 4.58 -7.71 14.26
N ALA A 50 5.15 -8.31 13.22
CA ALA A 50 5.64 -7.55 12.06
C ALA A 50 4.50 -6.79 11.36
N ILE A 51 3.34 -7.44 11.16
CA ILE A 51 2.14 -6.80 10.61
C ILE A 51 1.66 -5.66 11.52
N SER A 52 1.65 -5.86 12.85
CA SER A 52 1.23 -4.79 13.78
C SER A 52 2.15 -3.57 13.72
N LEU A 53 3.46 -3.77 13.58
CA LEU A 53 4.43 -2.66 13.46
C LEU A 53 4.25 -1.87 12.16
N VAL A 54 3.96 -2.55 11.04
CA VAL A 54 3.60 -1.86 9.78
C VAL A 54 2.31 -1.06 9.97
N CYS A 55 1.32 -1.64 10.67
CA CYS A 55 0.08 -0.93 10.98
C CYS A 55 0.31 0.31 11.84
N GLU A 56 1.22 0.25 12.81
CA GLU A 56 1.59 1.39 13.66
C GLU A 56 2.22 2.52 12.84
N VAL A 57 3.12 2.19 11.90
CA VAL A 57 3.69 3.19 11.00
C VAL A 57 2.60 3.88 10.19
N LEU A 58 1.66 3.13 9.61
CA LEU A 58 0.52 3.71 8.89
C LEU A 58 -0.38 4.58 9.78
N ASP A 59 -0.58 4.20 11.05
CA ASP A 59 -1.33 5.04 12.00
C ASP A 59 -0.62 6.35 12.29
N LYS A 60 0.70 6.35 12.47
CA LYS A 60 1.47 7.57 12.70
C LYS A 60 1.38 8.50 11.49
N LEU A 61 1.44 7.96 10.27
CA LEU A 61 1.24 8.75 9.04
C LEU A 61 -0.16 9.38 9.00
N GLN A 62 -1.19 8.59 9.35
CA GLN A 62 -2.58 9.06 9.36
C GLN A 62 -2.82 10.11 10.44
N GLN A 63 -2.31 9.89 11.66
CA GLN A 63 -2.42 10.81 12.78
C GLN A 63 -1.75 12.15 12.46
N ALA A 64 -0.57 12.13 11.83
CA ALA A 64 0.12 13.36 11.46
C ALA A 64 -0.71 14.25 10.53
N VAL A 65 -1.68 13.73 9.76
CA VAL A 65 -2.56 14.56 8.92
C VAL A 65 -3.30 15.62 9.74
N SER A 66 -3.65 15.35 11.01
CA SER A 66 -4.32 16.35 11.86
C SER A 66 -3.46 17.58 12.17
N ASP A 67 -2.13 17.42 12.14
CA ASP A 67 -1.18 18.51 12.44
C ASP A 67 -0.95 19.43 11.22
N TYR A 68 -1.44 19.03 10.05
CA TYR A 68 -1.31 19.77 8.79
C TYR A 68 -2.68 19.99 8.13
N PRO A 69 -3.61 20.73 8.78
CA PRO A 69 -4.94 20.96 8.23
C PRO A 69 -4.88 21.69 6.88
N PRO A 70 -5.87 21.48 5.99
CA PRO A 70 -5.91 22.14 4.70
C PRO A 70 -6.01 23.66 4.85
N GLU A 71 -5.18 24.38 4.11
CA GLU A 71 -5.19 25.84 4.09
C GLU A 71 -6.29 26.37 3.15
N GLU A 72 -6.86 27.53 3.48
CA GLU A 72 -7.73 28.24 2.53
C GLU A 72 -6.91 28.69 1.32
N GLN A 73 -7.35 28.28 0.14
CA GLN A 73 -6.69 28.62 -1.12
C GLN A 73 -7.71 28.84 -2.24
N PRO A 74 -7.42 29.73 -3.20
CA PRO A 74 -8.31 29.96 -4.32
C PRO A 74 -8.36 28.77 -5.29
N GLN A 75 -7.31 27.94 -5.34
CA GLN A 75 -7.27 26.75 -6.19
C GLN A 75 -8.13 25.62 -5.62
N ARG A 76 -8.99 25.04 -6.47
CA ARG A 76 -9.87 23.93 -6.10
C ARG A 76 -9.11 22.63 -5.78
N PHE A 77 -8.07 22.32 -6.54
CA PHE A 77 -7.27 21.09 -6.42
C PHE A 77 -5.89 21.37 -5.86
N GLY A 78 -5.29 20.35 -5.24
CA GLY A 78 -3.92 20.37 -4.74
C GLY A 78 -3.74 21.38 -3.59
N ASN A 79 -4.14 20.99 -2.38
CA ASN A 79 -3.95 21.81 -1.20
C ASN A 79 -2.47 21.84 -0.79
N LYS A 80 -1.90 23.03 -0.65
CA LYS A 80 -0.46 23.20 -0.35
C LYS A 80 -0.05 22.63 1.02
N SER A 81 -0.97 22.43 1.97
CA SER A 81 -0.68 21.76 3.24
C SER A 81 -0.13 20.35 3.06
N PHE A 82 -0.44 19.67 1.94
CA PHE A 82 0.16 18.39 1.61
C PHE A 82 1.69 18.46 1.54
N ARG A 83 2.25 19.58 1.05
CA ARG A 83 3.70 19.77 0.99
C ARG A 83 4.32 19.77 2.39
N ARG A 84 3.65 20.39 3.35
CA ARG A 84 4.11 20.45 4.74
C ARG A 84 4.06 19.08 5.40
N TRP A 85 2.95 18.36 5.22
CA TRP A 85 2.82 16.97 5.68
C TRP A 85 3.86 16.04 5.02
N PHE A 86 4.11 16.21 3.71
CA PHE A 86 5.09 15.42 2.98
C PHE A 86 6.53 15.74 3.40
N THR A 87 6.86 17.02 3.67
CA THR A 87 8.17 17.39 4.24
C THR A 87 8.38 16.74 5.60
N TRP A 88 7.37 16.75 6.47
CA TRP A 88 7.43 16.01 7.74
C TRP A 88 7.68 14.52 7.52
N LEU A 89 6.99 13.89 6.56
CA LEU A 89 7.24 12.50 6.20
C LEU A 89 8.71 12.30 5.78
N GLN A 90 9.25 13.14 4.90
CA GLN A 90 10.65 13.03 4.46
C GLN A 90 11.64 13.12 5.63
N GLU A 91 11.37 13.98 6.60
CA GLU A 91 12.20 14.17 7.80
C GLU A 91 12.07 13.00 8.80
N ASN A 92 10.93 12.30 8.82
CA ASN A 92 10.61 11.27 9.79
C ASN A 92 10.55 9.85 9.21
N ALA A 93 10.71 9.65 7.90
CA ALA A 93 10.55 8.33 7.26
C ALA A 93 11.50 7.28 7.84
N ILE A 94 12.76 7.66 8.09
CA ILE A 94 13.77 6.75 8.68
C ILE A 94 13.38 6.36 10.11
N SER A 95 12.96 7.32 10.94
CA SER A 95 12.58 7.05 12.33
C SER A 95 11.26 6.28 12.45
N LEU A 96 10.33 6.48 11.51
CA LEU A 96 9.11 5.69 11.40
C LEU A 96 9.42 4.25 11.00
N CYS A 97 10.22 4.06 9.95
CA CYS A 97 10.59 2.71 9.51
C CYS A 97 11.45 1.95 10.52
N SER A 98 12.24 2.64 11.35
CA SER A 98 13.07 1.97 12.35
C SER A 98 12.25 1.25 13.44
N ILE A 99 10.99 1.67 13.68
CA ILE A 99 10.03 0.96 14.55
C ILE A 99 9.87 -0.49 14.09
N ILE A 100 9.72 -0.71 12.79
CA ILE A 100 9.55 -2.03 12.20
C ILE A 100 10.80 -2.90 12.45
N PHE A 101 11.99 -2.33 12.34
CA PHE A 101 13.24 -3.09 12.44
C PHE A 101 13.63 -3.39 13.90
N HIS A 102 13.63 -2.36 14.75
CA HIS A 102 14.05 -2.48 16.15
C HIS A 102 13.14 -3.41 16.94
N ASP A 103 11.82 -3.24 16.80
CA ASP A 103 10.86 -4.00 17.60
C ASP A 103 10.63 -5.40 17.03
N HIS A 104 10.95 -5.65 15.75
CA HIS A 104 11.04 -7.00 15.20
C HIS A 104 12.27 -7.76 15.72
N GLY A 105 13.35 -7.04 16.08
CA GLY A 105 14.57 -7.62 16.64
C GLY A 105 15.57 -8.10 15.60
N THR A 106 15.50 -7.60 14.36
CA THR A 106 16.43 -7.97 13.27
C THR A 106 17.30 -6.78 12.87
N THR A 107 18.59 -6.90 13.15
CA THR A 107 19.62 -5.93 12.72
C THR A 107 20.69 -6.55 11.82
N ASP A 108 20.67 -7.87 11.66
CA ASP A 108 21.61 -8.62 10.82
C ASP A 108 20.88 -9.15 9.58
N PHE A 109 21.35 -8.73 8.41
CA PHE A 109 20.80 -9.11 7.12
C PHE A 109 21.89 -9.83 6.32
N SER A 110 22.00 -11.13 6.54
CA SER A 110 22.96 -11.99 5.82
C SER A 110 22.43 -12.47 4.47
N ASP A 111 21.10 -12.51 4.29
CA ASP A 111 20.43 -12.92 3.05
C ASP A 111 19.13 -12.10 2.84
N PRO A 112 19.12 -11.08 1.96
CA PRO A 112 20.27 -10.61 1.16
C PRO A 112 21.33 -9.92 2.04
N PRO A 113 22.63 -9.95 1.65
CA PRO A 113 23.68 -9.24 2.37
C PRO A 113 23.53 -7.73 2.16
N ILE A 114 23.08 -7.03 3.20
CA ILE A 114 22.89 -5.57 3.20
C ILE A 114 23.13 -5.01 4.60
N SER A 115 23.68 -3.81 4.73
CA SER A 115 23.80 -3.20 6.06
C SER A 115 22.43 -2.75 6.58
N TYR A 116 22.27 -2.70 7.91
CA TYR A 116 21.06 -2.18 8.55
C TYR A 116 20.68 -0.80 8.01
N THR A 117 21.66 0.11 7.89
CA THR A 117 21.43 1.48 7.42
C THR A 117 20.93 1.49 5.99
N GLU A 118 21.51 0.70 5.08
CA GLU A 118 21.07 0.63 3.69
C GLU A 118 19.66 0.05 3.55
N ALA A 119 19.34 -1.02 4.28
CA ALA A 119 18.00 -1.60 4.27
C ALA A 119 16.95 -0.61 4.79
N LEU A 120 17.27 0.11 5.87
CA LEU A 120 16.39 1.11 6.45
C LEU A 120 16.18 2.31 5.51
N GLU A 121 17.25 2.81 4.88
CA GLU A 121 17.19 3.89 3.87
C GLU A 121 16.30 3.48 2.69
N GLU A 122 16.46 2.26 2.18
CA GLU A 122 15.69 1.76 1.03
C GLU A 122 14.20 1.59 1.38
N VAL A 123 13.89 0.98 2.52
CA VAL A 123 12.51 0.82 3.01
C VAL A 123 11.84 2.17 3.24
N ALA A 124 12.52 3.12 3.89
CA ALA A 124 12.02 4.48 4.10
C ALA A 124 11.82 5.23 2.77
N GLY A 125 12.70 5.01 1.79
CA GLY A 125 12.56 5.57 0.45
C GLY A 125 11.25 5.12 -0.22
N TYR A 126 10.97 3.82 -0.27
CA TYR A 126 9.74 3.32 -0.89
C TYR A 126 8.48 3.74 -0.12
N LEU A 127 8.53 3.80 1.22
CA LEU A 127 7.41 4.33 2.01
C LEU A 127 7.13 5.80 1.65
N THR A 128 8.16 6.62 1.53
CA THR A 128 8.03 8.05 1.19
C THR A 128 7.42 8.25 -0.20
N GLU A 129 7.85 7.45 -1.18
CA GLU A 129 7.31 7.50 -2.55
C GLU A 129 5.89 6.92 -2.67
N SER A 130 5.36 6.28 -1.61
CA SER A 130 4.09 5.55 -1.66
C SER A 130 2.83 6.39 -1.43
N VAL A 131 2.94 7.68 -1.13
CA VAL A 131 1.81 8.50 -0.64
C VAL A 131 1.49 9.72 -1.52
N GLY A 132 2.15 9.86 -2.67
CA GLY A 132 1.90 10.92 -3.65
C GLY A 132 3.13 11.78 -3.94
N ASN A 133 2.95 12.82 -4.76
CA ASN A 133 4.01 13.75 -5.13
C ASN A 133 3.78 15.15 -4.56
N SER A 134 4.70 15.67 -3.74
CA SER A 134 4.53 16.96 -3.07
C SER A 134 4.50 18.17 -4.02
N ILE A 135 5.20 18.09 -5.15
CA ILE A 135 5.27 19.20 -6.11
C ILE A 135 3.94 19.31 -6.86
N ARG A 136 3.50 18.19 -7.46
CA ARG A 136 2.26 18.11 -8.26
C ARG A 136 1.00 18.00 -7.41
N ILE A 137 1.12 17.57 -6.16
CA ILE A 137 0.03 17.30 -5.22
C ILE A 137 -0.96 16.32 -5.87
N ASP A 138 -0.40 15.21 -6.34
CA ASP A 138 -1.12 14.12 -7.00
C ASP A 138 -0.77 12.77 -6.38
N TYR A 139 -1.67 11.81 -6.59
CA TYR A 139 -1.52 10.41 -6.19
C TYR A 139 -2.04 9.53 -7.33
N GLY A 140 -1.52 8.32 -7.49
CA GLY A 140 -1.98 7.36 -8.50
C GLY A 140 -1.28 6.01 -8.35
N THR A 141 -1.50 5.13 -9.32
CA THR A 141 -1.06 3.72 -9.27
C THR A 141 0.45 3.53 -9.19
N GLY A 142 1.25 4.51 -9.62
CA GLY A 142 2.70 4.51 -9.41
C GLY A 142 3.10 4.62 -7.92
N HIS A 143 2.33 5.35 -7.13
CA HIS A 143 2.53 5.47 -5.69
C HIS A 143 2.02 4.22 -4.95
N GLU A 144 0.89 3.66 -5.39
CA GLU A 144 0.43 2.33 -4.95
C GLU A 144 1.51 1.25 -5.21
N LEU A 145 2.14 1.27 -6.39
CA LEU A 145 3.24 0.37 -6.72
C LEU A 145 4.46 0.57 -5.82
N ALA A 146 4.79 1.80 -5.44
CA ALA A 146 5.85 2.08 -4.46
C ALA A 146 5.52 1.52 -3.08
N PHE A 147 4.24 1.51 -2.66
CA PHE A 147 3.81 0.83 -1.44
C PHE A 147 4.03 -0.68 -1.52
N LEU A 148 3.74 -1.30 -2.66
CA LEU A 148 4.03 -2.71 -2.89
C LEU A 148 5.53 -3.01 -2.89
N ALA A 149 6.35 -2.10 -3.42
CA ALA A 149 7.80 -2.21 -3.34
C ALA A 149 8.29 -2.13 -1.88
N PHE A 150 7.74 -1.21 -1.07
CA PHE A 150 7.99 -1.15 0.38
C PHE A 150 7.68 -2.49 1.07
N LEU A 151 6.51 -3.10 0.81
CA LEU A 151 6.16 -4.41 1.35
C LEU A 151 7.09 -5.51 0.84
N THR A 152 7.48 -5.45 -0.44
CA THR A 152 8.40 -6.42 -1.06
C THR A 152 9.76 -6.38 -0.38
N CYS A 153 10.29 -5.20 -0.07
CA CYS A 153 11.51 -5.05 0.72
C CYS A 153 11.40 -5.75 2.07
N LEU A 154 10.30 -5.56 2.82
CA LEU A 154 10.07 -6.21 4.11
C LEU A 154 10.04 -7.75 4.03
N PHE A 155 9.50 -8.33 2.95
CA PHE A 155 9.57 -9.77 2.68
C PHE A 155 10.98 -10.24 2.29
N LYS A 156 11.71 -9.43 1.51
CA LYS A 156 13.08 -9.77 1.06
C LYS A 156 14.04 -9.84 2.25
N ILE A 157 13.94 -8.90 3.19
CA ILE A 157 14.75 -8.86 4.42
C ILE A 157 14.16 -9.70 5.57
N LYS A 158 13.14 -10.53 5.29
CA LYS A 158 12.56 -11.52 6.21
C LYS A 158 11.87 -10.96 7.46
N ILE A 159 11.56 -9.66 7.49
CA ILE A 159 10.70 -9.07 8.53
C ILE A 159 9.27 -9.57 8.36
N LEU A 160 8.76 -9.57 7.12
CA LEU A 160 7.52 -10.26 6.77
C LEU A 160 7.86 -11.64 6.19
N GLN A 161 7.04 -12.64 6.51
CA GLN A 161 7.30 -14.03 6.13
C GLN A 161 6.23 -14.62 5.23
N THR A 162 6.65 -15.26 4.15
CA THR A 162 5.74 -15.90 3.18
C THR A 162 5.11 -17.17 3.74
N GLN A 163 5.74 -17.79 4.74
CA GLN A 163 5.25 -18.97 5.44
C GLN A 163 5.06 -18.65 6.92
N LYS A 164 4.16 -19.38 7.59
CA LYS A 164 4.04 -19.26 9.04
C LYS A 164 5.31 -19.83 9.70
N THR A 165 5.81 -19.15 10.72
CA THR A 165 6.88 -19.67 11.59
C THR A 165 6.39 -20.90 12.37
N ASP A 166 5.15 -20.85 12.84
CA ASP A 166 4.47 -21.92 13.55
C ASP A 166 3.16 -22.28 12.81
N PRO A 167 3.09 -23.45 12.14
CA PRO A 167 1.89 -23.91 11.45
C PRO A 167 0.65 -24.03 12.34
N ASP A 168 0.85 -24.36 13.62
CA ASP A 168 -0.22 -24.58 14.59
C ASP A 168 -0.70 -23.27 15.24
N SER A 169 0.01 -22.16 15.00
CA SER A 169 -0.39 -20.85 15.49
C SER A 169 -1.67 -20.36 14.82
N SER A 170 -2.58 -19.81 15.64
CA SER A 170 -3.77 -19.07 15.19
C SER A 170 -3.42 -17.79 14.42
N THR A 171 -2.15 -17.39 14.39
CA THR A 171 -1.67 -16.22 13.64
C THR A 171 -1.84 -16.43 12.14
N ALA A 172 -2.40 -15.44 11.46
CA ALA A 172 -2.55 -15.41 10.02
C ALA A 172 -1.18 -15.42 9.32
N ASN A 173 -1.14 -15.98 8.11
CA ASN A 173 0.03 -15.84 7.24
C ASN A 173 0.21 -14.37 6.84
N ASP A 174 1.44 -13.85 6.82
CA ASP A 174 1.65 -12.42 6.56
C ASP A 174 1.18 -11.99 5.15
N LEU A 175 1.23 -12.87 4.15
CA LEU A 175 0.67 -12.56 2.81
C LEU A 175 -0.85 -12.36 2.89
N LEU A 176 -1.55 -13.15 3.70
CA LEU A 176 -2.99 -12.95 3.94
C LEU A 176 -3.23 -11.65 4.69
N ALA A 177 -2.45 -11.38 5.74
CA ALA A 177 -2.57 -10.16 6.54
C ALA A 177 -2.21 -8.89 5.75
N VAL A 178 -1.33 -8.96 4.74
CA VAL A 178 -1.08 -7.86 3.80
C VAL A 178 -2.38 -7.47 3.08
N GLY A 179 -3.12 -8.44 2.58
CA GLY A 179 -4.38 -8.20 1.87
C GLY A 179 -5.54 -7.79 2.79
N LEU A 180 -5.68 -8.43 3.95
CA LEU A 180 -6.84 -8.24 4.83
C LEU A 180 -6.66 -7.14 5.89
N ILE A 181 -5.43 -6.74 6.21
CA ILE A 181 -5.13 -5.79 7.29
C ILE A 181 -4.35 -4.58 6.76
N ILE A 182 -3.19 -4.80 6.13
CA ILE A 182 -2.33 -3.69 5.71
C ILE A 182 -2.98 -2.89 4.57
N MET A 183 -3.53 -3.56 3.55
CA MET A 183 -4.12 -2.88 2.41
C MET A 183 -5.34 -2.00 2.78
N PRO A 184 -6.34 -2.48 3.55
CA PRO A 184 -7.42 -1.60 4.03
C PRO A 184 -6.92 -0.37 4.80
N LYS A 185 -5.87 -0.54 5.60
CA LYS A 185 -5.28 0.53 6.41
C LYS A 185 -4.54 1.56 5.55
N TYR A 186 -3.77 1.08 4.57
CA TYR A 186 -3.13 1.92 3.57
C TYR A 186 -4.17 2.69 2.75
N LEU A 187 -5.26 2.04 2.32
CA LEU A 187 -6.37 2.69 1.63
C LEU A 187 -7.02 3.79 2.47
N THR A 188 -7.20 3.55 3.76
CA THR A 188 -7.73 4.56 4.69
C THR A 188 -6.82 5.80 4.73
N LEU A 189 -5.51 5.59 4.86
CA LEU A 189 -4.51 6.67 4.82
C LEU A 189 -4.56 7.44 3.49
N VAL A 190 -4.44 6.77 2.34
CA VAL A 190 -4.36 7.50 1.06
C VAL A 190 -5.67 8.17 0.67
N ARG A 191 -6.83 7.60 1.04
CA ARG A 191 -8.14 8.26 0.87
C ARG A 191 -8.26 9.50 1.76
N LEU A 192 -7.74 9.44 2.98
CA LEU A 192 -7.66 10.62 3.86
C LEU A 192 -6.80 11.71 3.22
N LEU A 193 -5.62 11.38 2.68
CA LEU A 193 -4.75 12.34 1.99
C LEU A 193 -5.43 12.93 0.75
N GLN A 194 -6.02 12.08 -0.10
CA GLN A 194 -6.70 12.47 -1.33
C GLN A 194 -7.83 13.47 -1.04
N THR A 195 -8.67 13.18 -0.05
CA THR A 195 -9.82 14.03 0.31
C THR A 195 -9.39 15.29 1.05
N THR A 196 -8.53 15.17 2.08
CA THR A 196 -8.07 16.30 2.90
C THR A 196 -7.32 17.33 2.06
N TYR A 197 -6.42 16.86 1.19
CA TYR A 197 -5.59 17.74 0.38
C TYR A 197 -6.07 17.90 -1.06
N ARG A 198 -7.24 17.36 -1.41
CA ARG A 198 -7.85 17.48 -2.74
C ARG A 198 -6.85 17.12 -3.85
N MET A 199 -6.16 16.00 -3.66
CA MET A 199 -5.07 15.57 -4.54
C MET A 199 -5.61 15.24 -5.93
N SER A 200 -4.83 15.54 -6.96
CA SER A 200 -5.19 15.19 -8.34
C SER A 200 -4.87 13.72 -8.65
N PRO A 201 -5.61 13.05 -9.55
CA PRO A 201 -5.21 11.75 -10.08
C PRO A 201 -3.92 11.85 -10.91
N ALA A 202 -2.92 11.04 -10.60
CA ALA A 202 -1.64 11.00 -11.31
C ALA A 202 -1.72 9.96 -12.44
N GLY A 203 -1.60 10.42 -13.69
CA GLY A 203 -1.61 9.52 -14.85
C GLY A 203 -2.98 8.94 -15.21
N SER A 204 -4.07 9.50 -14.69
CA SER A 204 -5.43 9.13 -15.10
C SER A 204 -5.65 9.46 -16.58
N HIS A 205 -6.17 8.49 -17.32
CA HIS A 205 -6.66 8.63 -18.69
C HIS A 205 -8.17 8.95 -18.72
N GLY A 206 -8.72 9.45 -17.61
CA GLY A 206 -10.14 9.78 -17.46
C GLY A 206 -11.01 8.54 -17.57
N VAL A 207 -11.98 8.58 -18.48
CA VAL A 207 -13.01 7.51 -18.66
C VAL A 207 -12.47 6.14 -19.09
N TRP A 208 -11.18 6.03 -19.38
CA TRP A 208 -10.52 4.77 -19.78
C TRP A 208 -9.76 4.09 -18.63
N CYS A 209 -9.73 4.70 -17.45
CA CYS A 209 -9.13 4.12 -16.26
C CYS A 209 -10.18 3.35 -15.44
N LEU A 210 -9.72 2.29 -14.77
CA LEU A 210 -10.55 1.52 -13.83
C LEU A 210 -10.96 2.37 -12.61
N ASP A 211 -10.03 3.15 -12.10
CA ASP A 211 -10.17 4.07 -10.98
C ASP A 211 -9.16 5.22 -11.14
N ASP A 212 -9.41 6.35 -10.48
CA ASP A 212 -8.53 7.51 -10.53
C ASP A 212 -7.20 7.29 -9.78
N PHE A 213 -7.17 6.42 -8.77
CA PHE A 213 -6.05 6.34 -7.83
C PHE A 213 -5.44 4.95 -7.66
N GLN A 214 -6.26 3.90 -7.61
CA GLN A 214 -5.89 2.55 -7.17
C GLN A 214 -6.03 1.53 -8.31
N PHE A 215 -5.35 0.39 -8.17
CA PHE A 215 -5.50 -0.74 -9.09
C PHE A 215 -5.48 -2.07 -8.37
N VAL A 216 -4.48 -2.29 -7.50
CA VAL A 216 -4.24 -3.58 -6.83
C VAL A 216 -5.40 -4.03 -5.92
N PRO A 217 -6.11 -3.17 -5.17
CA PRO A 217 -7.29 -3.54 -4.41
C PRO A 217 -8.41 -4.15 -5.26
N PHE A 218 -8.52 -3.79 -6.55
CA PHE A 218 -9.49 -4.42 -7.45
C PHE A 218 -9.07 -5.84 -7.81
N ILE A 219 -7.77 -6.07 -8.07
CA ILE A 219 -7.22 -7.42 -8.29
C ILE A 219 -7.50 -8.28 -7.07
N TRP A 220 -7.02 -7.86 -5.90
CA TRP A 220 -7.15 -8.61 -4.66
C TRP A 220 -8.61 -8.77 -4.21
N GLY A 221 -9.42 -7.72 -4.33
CA GLY A 221 -10.84 -7.76 -4.00
C GLY A 221 -11.66 -8.69 -4.88
N SER A 222 -11.31 -8.81 -6.17
CA SER A 222 -11.92 -9.80 -7.05
C SER A 222 -11.57 -11.23 -6.63
N SER A 223 -10.35 -11.48 -6.12
CA SER A 223 -9.95 -12.78 -5.59
C SER A 223 -10.75 -13.18 -4.35
N GLN A 224 -11.05 -12.23 -3.45
CA GLN A 224 -11.90 -12.47 -2.28
C GLN A 224 -13.30 -13.00 -2.64
N LEU A 225 -13.79 -12.67 -3.84
CA LEU A 225 -15.10 -13.09 -4.34
C LEU A 225 -15.08 -14.44 -5.09
N ILE A 226 -13.90 -15.00 -5.38
CA ILE A 226 -13.81 -16.33 -6.02
C ILE A 226 -14.49 -17.36 -5.11
N GLY A 227 -15.37 -18.18 -5.68
CA GLY A 227 -16.13 -19.20 -4.93
C GLY A 227 -17.27 -18.64 -4.06
N CYS A 228 -17.45 -17.32 -3.99
CA CYS A 228 -18.56 -16.70 -3.29
C CYS A 228 -19.83 -16.83 -4.13
N GLN A 229 -20.79 -17.66 -3.69
CA GLN A 229 -22.08 -17.82 -4.38
C GLN A 229 -23.04 -16.62 -4.16
N LYS A 230 -22.65 -15.66 -3.30
CA LYS A 230 -23.50 -14.54 -2.89
C LYS A 230 -23.63 -13.48 -3.98
N TYR A 231 -22.62 -13.33 -4.84
CA TYR A 231 -22.49 -12.20 -5.75
C TYR A 231 -22.10 -12.64 -7.16
N ASP A 232 -22.84 -12.14 -8.15
CA ASP A 232 -22.49 -12.21 -9.57
C ASP A 232 -21.77 -10.90 -9.98
N PRO A 233 -20.83 -10.92 -10.95
CA PRO A 233 -20.14 -9.69 -11.38
C PRO A 233 -21.04 -8.53 -11.79
N THR A 234 -22.30 -8.78 -12.19
CA THR A 234 -23.29 -7.74 -12.48
C THR A 234 -23.62 -6.83 -11.29
N VAL A 235 -23.38 -7.29 -10.05
CA VAL A 235 -23.64 -6.50 -8.82
C VAL A 235 -22.51 -5.53 -8.48
N ILE A 236 -21.39 -5.56 -9.21
CA ILE A 236 -20.22 -4.71 -8.92
C ILE A 236 -20.58 -3.22 -9.03
N SER A 237 -21.46 -2.84 -9.96
CA SER A 237 -21.91 -1.46 -10.12
C SER A 237 -23.15 -1.10 -9.28
N ASP A 238 -23.55 -1.95 -8.34
CA ASP A 238 -24.66 -1.65 -7.43
C ASP A 238 -24.15 -0.89 -6.20
N ARG A 239 -24.61 0.36 -6.04
CA ARG A 239 -24.23 1.25 -4.94
C ARG A 239 -24.62 0.70 -3.56
N GLU A 240 -25.80 0.08 -3.44
CA GLU A 240 -26.27 -0.43 -2.15
C GLU A 240 -25.47 -1.67 -1.73
N VAL A 241 -25.10 -2.51 -2.71
CA VAL A 241 -24.20 -3.65 -2.46
C VAL A 241 -22.82 -3.15 -2.05
N ALA A 242 -22.25 -2.19 -2.79
CA ALA A 242 -20.95 -1.64 -2.48
C ALA A 242 -20.89 -1.04 -1.07
N GLU A 243 -21.87 -0.22 -0.70
CA GLU A 243 -21.93 0.41 0.63
C GLU A 243 -22.07 -0.62 1.75
N ARG A 244 -22.85 -1.68 1.54
CA ARG A 244 -23.05 -2.75 2.53
C ARG A 244 -21.80 -3.63 2.72
N GLU A 245 -21.01 -3.82 1.67
CA GLU A 245 -19.91 -4.79 1.65
C GLU A 245 -18.51 -4.16 1.66
N LYS A 246 -18.42 -2.82 1.73
CA LYS A 246 -17.17 -2.05 1.69
C LYS A 246 -16.15 -2.43 2.76
N ASP A 247 -16.62 -2.93 3.90
CA ASP A 247 -15.77 -3.33 5.03
C ASP A 247 -15.36 -4.81 4.95
N ASN A 248 -15.99 -5.60 4.08
CA ASN A 248 -15.73 -7.04 3.91
C ASN A 248 -14.87 -7.34 2.68
N TYR A 249 -14.92 -6.52 1.64
CA TYR A 249 -14.24 -6.78 0.37
C TYR A 249 -13.57 -5.52 -0.16
N LEU A 250 -12.29 -5.62 -0.54
CA LEU A 250 -11.50 -4.53 -1.09
C LEU A 250 -12.13 -3.94 -2.36
N LEU A 251 -12.72 -4.80 -3.21
CA LEU A 251 -13.37 -4.37 -4.45
C LEU A 251 -14.57 -3.47 -4.14
N PHE A 252 -15.47 -3.90 -3.26
CA PHE A 252 -16.62 -3.09 -2.86
C PHE A 252 -16.21 -1.85 -2.06
N SER A 253 -15.10 -1.92 -1.30
CA SER A 253 -14.50 -0.75 -0.66
C SER A 253 -14.10 0.33 -1.67
N CYS A 254 -13.51 -0.06 -2.79
CA CYS A 254 -13.15 0.86 -3.87
C CYS A 254 -14.38 1.40 -4.60
N ILE A 255 -15.35 0.55 -4.94
CA ILE A 255 -16.59 1.00 -5.58
C ILE A 255 -17.35 1.99 -4.69
N ALA A 256 -17.46 1.71 -3.38
CA ALA A 256 -18.10 2.63 -2.44
C ALA A 256 -17.40 3.98 -2.36
N TYR A 257 -16.06 4.02 -2.51
CA TYR A 257 -15.30 5.27 -2.52
C TYR A 257 -15.46 6.09 -3.81
N ILE A 258 -15.83 5.45 -4.92
CA ILE A 258 -16.12 6.14 -6.20
C ILE A 258 -17.48 6.87 -6.13
N TYR A 259 -18.44 6.38 -5.33
CA TYR A 259 -19.81 6.92 -5.21
C TYR A 259 -19.98 8.05 -4.20
#